data_AF-A0AAJ6YKL2-F1
#
_entry.id   AF-A0AAJ6YKL2-F1
#
_cell.length_a   1.000
_cell.length_b   1.000
_cell.length_c   1.000
_cell.angle_alpha   90.00
_cell.angle_beta   90.00
_cell.angle_gamma   90.00
#
_symmetry.space_group_name_H-M   'P 1'
#
loop_
_entity.id
_entity.type
_entity.pdbx_description
1 polymer ?
#
loop_
_entity_poly.entity_id
_entity_poly.type
_entity_poly.pdbx_seq_one_letter_code
_entity_poly.pdbx_strand_id
1 'polypeptide(L)'
;MQYKKTLLLLLRYILIYKQCNFLLVNGLIGANVREAEINEFSSAVAIVKIVPDNSWPENNFKCSATLISYRDVLTCAHCVENEEVDQVKVLVGMNNLRDGIEHLPLWWVTYDEWAEQNGVASLFPVNDLCIIRGDSGGGLYLDRNTIIAVTKSVSPSFNFYHQLSVNTHTFLYFYRDFIRLIVQHSI
;
A
#
# COMPACT_ATOMS: atom_id res chain seq x y z
N MET A 1 -26.46 11.60 -38.44
CA MET A 1 -26.25 10.55 -37.42
C MET A 1 -24.77 10.21 -37.16
N GLN A 2 -23.87 10.38 -38.13
CA GLN A 2 -22.46 9.99 -38.03
C GLN A 2 -21.65 10.83 -37.01
N TYR A 3 -21.90 12.16 -36.97
CA TYR A 3 -21.24 13.07 -36.03
C TYR A 3 -21.47 12.75 -34.54
N LYS A 4 -22.66 12.28 -34.16
CA LYS A 4 -22.95 11.89 -32.77
C LYS A 4 -22.16 10.66 -32.33
N LYS A 5 -21.91 9.70 -33.24
CA LYS A 5 -21.09 8.52 -32.96
C LYS A 5 -19.61 8.88 -32.82
N THR A 6 -19.09 9.76 -33.68
CA THR A 6 -17.71 10.25 -33.58
C THR A 6 -17.49 11.04 -32.29
N LEU A 7 -18.44 11.88 -31.90
CA LEU A 7 -18.38 12.64 -30.63
C LEU A 7 -18.40 11.72 -29.40
N LEU A 8 -19.22 10.65 -29.41
CA LEU A 8 -19.26 9.66 -28.33
C LEU A 8 -17.96 8.85 -28.23
N LEU A 9 -17.32 8.54 -29.36
CA LEU A 9 -16.01 7.86 -29.38
C LEU A 9 -14.91 8.78 -28.84
N LEU A 10 -14.90 10.06 -29.20
CA LEU A 10 -13.96 11.04 -28.66
C LEU A 10 -14.17 11.27 -27.16
N LEU A 11 -15.42 11.36 -26.70
CA LEU A 11 -15.74 11.46 -25.27
C LEU A 11 -15.30 10.22 -24.49
N ARG A 12 -15.50 9.01 -25.04
CA ARG A 12 -14.96 7.78 -24.44
C ARG A 12 -13.45 7.78 -24.40
N TYR A 13 -12.78 8.23 -25.47
CA TYR A 13 -11.33 8.31 -25.53
C TYR A 13 -10.78 9.32 -24.51
N ILE A 14 -11.43 10.47 -24.34
CA ILE A 14 -11.08 11.48 -23.32
C ILE A 14 -11.32 10.94 -21.91
N LEU A 15 -12.42 10.21 -21.67
CA LEU A 15 -12.71 9.58 -20.38
C LEU A 15 -11.67 8.51 -20.05
N ILE A 16 -11.35 7.62 -21.00
CA ILE A 16 -10.32 6.58 -20.83
C ILE A 16 -8.94 7.22 -20.62
N TYR A 17 -8.59 8.26 -21.39
CA TYR A 17 -7.34 9.01 -21.23
C TYR A 17 -7.24 9.71 -19.86
N LYS A 18 -8.34 10.28 -19.36
CA LYS A 18 -8.43 10.83 -18.00
C LYS A 18 -8.29 9.75 -16.93
N GLN A 19 -8.82 8.55 -17.17
CA GLN A 19 -8.76 7.43 -16.24
C GLN A 19 -7.40 6.70 -16.23
N CYS A 20 -6.64 6.77 -17.32
CA CYS A 20 -5.25 6.27 -17.37
C CYS A 20 -4.24 7.22 -16.69
N ASN A 21 -4.62 8.46 -16.35
CA ASN A 21 -3.77 9.44 -15.65
C ASN A 21 -3.87 9.40 -14.12
N PHE A 22 -4.44 8.33 -13.53
CA PHE A 22 -4.53 8.14 -12.08
C PHE A 22 -3.18 7.81 -11.39
N LEU A 23 -2.05 7.92 -12.10
CA LEU A 23 -0.70 7.66 -11.59
C LEU A 23 -0.13 8.81 -10.72
N LEU A 24 -0.90 9.89 -10.49
CA LEU A 24 -0.44 11.07 -9.75
C LEU A 24 -1.39 11.37 -8.59
N VAL A 25 -1.05 10.85 -7.40
CA VAL A 25 -1.73 11.14 -6.13
C VAL A 25 -0.83 12.06 -5.32
N ASN A 26 -1.21 13.33 -5.13
CA ASN A 26 -0.51 14.24 -4.23
C ASN A 26 -0.97 14.00 -2.78
N GLY A 27 -0.22 14.54 -1.80
CA GLY A 27 -0.74 14.64 -0.44
C GLY A 27 -2.13 15.30 -0.41
N LEU A 28 -2.98 14.89 0.53
CA LEU A 28 -4.34 15.45 0.63
C LEU A 28 -4.26 16.98 0.81
N ILE A 29 -5.04 17.71 0.02
CA ILE A 29 -5.21 19.16 0.14
C ILE A 29 -6.70 19.43 0.27
N GLY A 30 -7.13 20.02 1.38
CA GLY A 30 -8.55 20.27 1.63
C GLY A 30 -8.81 21.04 2.92
N ALA A 31 -10.04 21.51 3.08
CA ALA A 31 -10.48 22.12 4.34
C ALA A 31 -10.36 21.09 5.48
N ASN A 32 -9.76 21.49 6.60
CA ASN A 32 -9.40 20.62 7.74
C ASN A 32 -8.33 19.55 7.46
N VAL A 33 -7.58 19.66 6.36
CA VAL A 33 -6.34 18.90 6.21
C VAL A 33 -5.23 19.63 6.96
N ARG A 34 -4.60 18.95 7.90
CA ARG A 34 -3.41 19.41 8.60
C ARG A 34 -2.31 18.34 8.50
N GLU A 35 -1.09 18.77 8.75
CA GLU A 35 0.01 17.84 8.95
C GLU A 35 -0.29 16.95 10.18
N ALA A 36 0.10 15.67 10.07
CA ALA A 36 -0.10 14.71 11.14
C ALA A 36 0.87 15.01 12.31
N GLU A 37 0.38 14.86 13.55
CA GLU A 37 1.25 14.91 14.72
C GLU A 37 2.12 13.65 14.80
N ILE A 38 3.25 13.72 15.51
CA ILE A 38 4.14 12.57 15.68
C ILE A 38 3.37 11.45 16.35
N ASN A 39 3.39 10.26 15.75
CA ASN A 39 2.66 9.07 16.20
C ASN A 39 1.13 9.19 16.19
N GLU A 40 0.54 10.19 15.52
CA GLU A 40 -0.92 10.28 15.37
C GLU A 40 -1.50 9.03 14.68
N PHE A 41 -0.74 8.48 13.72
CA PHE A 41 -1.09 7.27 12.99
C PHE A 41 0.01 6.22 13.16
N SER A 42 0.19 5.71 14.37
CA SER A 42 1.26 4.75 14.70
C SER A 42 1.25 3.46 13.87
N SER A 43 0.09 3.07 13.33
CA SER A 43 -0.04 1.91 12.45
C SER A 43 0.30 2.21 10.99
N ALA A 44 0.47 3.48 10.59
CA ALA A 44 0.85 3.84 9.24
C ALA A 44 2.35 3.56 9.04
N VAL A 45 2.67 2.82 7.99
CA VAL A 45 4.03 2.39 7.69
C VAL A 45 4.34 2.59 6.20
N ALA A 46 5.61 2.74 5.87
CA ALA A 46 6.09 2.93 4.50
C ALA A 46 6.95 1.75 4.06
N ILE A 47 6.77 1.32 2.81
CA ILE A 47 7.62 0.35 2.14
C ILE A 47 8.54 1.14 1.21
N VAL A 48 9.85 0.97 1.36
CA VAL A 48 10.84 1.68 0.56
C VAL A 48 11.88 0.71 -0.01
N LYS A 49 12.44 1.05 -1.16
CA LYS A 49 13.54 0.30 -1.77
C LYS A 49 14.84 0.54 -1.03
N ILE A 50 15.66 -0.51 -0.94
CA ILE A 50 17.04 -0.42 -0.47
C ILE A 50 17.89 -0.06 -1.69
N VAL A 51 18.40 1.16 -1.72
CA VAL A 51 19.31 1.64 -2.76
C VAL A 51 20.65 2.04 -2.16
N PRO A 52 21.78 1.82 -2.86
CA PRO A 52 23.09 2.25 -2.39
C PRO A 52 23.24 3.77 -2.25
N ASP A 53 22.60 4.52 -3.15
CA ASP A 53 22.57 5.99 -3.12
C ASP A 53 21.23 6.47 -2.53
N ASN A 54 21.27 6.85 -1.24
CA ASN A 54 20.11 7.32 -0.50
C ASN A 54 20.11 8.85 -0.33
N SER A 55 20.69 9.58 -1.30
CA SER A 55 20.73 11.06 -1.28
C SER A 55 19.33 11.70 -1.27
N TRP A 56 18.33 11.00 -1.84
CA TRP A 56 16.93 11.42 -1.87
C TRP A 56 16.03 10.26 -1.42
N PRO A 57 15.85 10.07 -0.10
CA PRO A 57 15.06 8.96 0.46
C PRO A 57 13.61 8.92 -0.04
N GLU A 58 13.08 10.08 -0.44
CA GLU A 58 11.73 10.20 -1.00
C GLU A 58 11.59 9.44 -2.32
N ASN A 59 12.66 9.34 -3.12
CA ASN A 59 12.66 8.59 -4.38
C ASN A 59 12.61 7.08 -4.17
N ASN A 60 12.92 6.63 -2.95
CA ASN A 60 12.93 5.22 -2.60
C ASN A 60 11.56 4.75 -2.09
N PHE A 61 10.62 5.67 -1.86
CA PHE A 61 9.28 5.34 -1.42
C PHE A 61 8.51 4.55 -2.47
N LYS A 62 8.05 3.34 -2.10
CA LYS A 62 7.32 2.44 -2.99
C LYS A 62 5.82 2.45 -2.70
N CYS A 63 5.44 2.11 -1.46
CA CYS A 63 4.04 1.97 -1.08
C CYS A 63 3.79 2.37 0.37
N SER A 64 2.55 2.76 0.67
CA SER A 64 2.06 2.78 2.06
C SER A 64 1.62 1.37 2.47
N ALA A 65 1.66 1.10 3.76
CA ALA A 65 1.15 -0.12 4.34
C ALA A 65 0.64 0.13 5.77
N THR A 66 0.10 -0.90 6.42
CA THR A 66 -0.45 -0.80 7.77
C THR A 66 0.08 -1.90 8.66
N LEU A 67 0.53 -1.54 9.86
CA LEU A 67 0.90 -2.50 10.90
C LEU A 67 -0.35 -3.24 11.39
N ILE A 68 -0.35 -4.56 11.34
CA ILE A 68 -1.50 -5.41 11.72
C ILE A 68 -1.20 -6.32 12.92
N SER A 69 0.07 -6.47 13.24
CA SER A 69 0.58 -7.10 14.45
C SER A 69 1.94 -6.47 14.77
N TYR A 70 2.57 -6.85 15.89
CA TYR A 70 3.92 -6.39 16.24
C TYR A 70 5.00 -6.73 15.19
N ARG A 71 4.73 -7.66 14.27
CA ARG A 71 5.70 -8.16 13.28
C ARG A 71 5.15 -8.21 11.87
N ASP A 72 3.86 -7.91 11.68
CA ASP A 72 3.17 -8.09 10.42
C ASP A 72 2.66 -6.77 9.87
N VAL A 73 2.91 -6.56 8.59
CA VAL A 73 2.50 -5.40 7.82
C VAL A 73 1.61 -5.86 6.67
N LEU A 74 0.45 -5.24 6.53
CA LEU A 74 -0.49 -5.49 5.45
C LEU A 74 -0.36 -4.42 4.38
N THR A 75 -0.22 -4.86 3.14
CA THR A 75 -0.04 -4.00 1.96
C THR A 75 -0.71 -4.64 0.74
N CYS A 76 -0.50 -4.06 -0.44
CA CYS A 76 -0.93 -4.61 -1.71
C CYS A 76 0.10 -5.58 -2.31
N ALA A 77 -0.36 -6.57 -3.06
CA ALA A 77 0.51 -7.56 -3.70
C ALA A 77 1.46 -6.91 -4.72
N HIS A 78 0.96 -5.97 -5.51
CA HIS A 78 1.79 -5.23 -6.47
C HIS A 78 2.92 -4.42 -5.82
N CYS A 79 2.86 -4.15 -4.51
CA CYS A 79 3.92 -3.45 -3.80
C CYS A 79 5.18 -4.30 -3.60
N VAL A 80 5.07 -5.62 -3.66
CA VAL A 80 6.21 -6.55 -3.58
C VAL A 80 6.48 -7.28 -4.89
N GLU A 81 5.59 -7.12 -5.88
CA GLU A 81 5.79 -7.67 -7.21
C GLU A 81 7.08 -7.15 -7.84
N ASN A 82 7.89 -8.08 -8.38
CA ASN A 82 9.22 -7.85 -8.96
C ASN A 82 10.25 -7.26 -7.98
N GLU A 83 10.09 -7.44 -6.67
CA GLU A 83 11.15 -7.17 -5.69
C GLU A 83 11.58 -8.45 -5.00
N GLU A 84 12.76 -8.40 -4.40
CA GLU A 84 13.24 -9.42 -3.47
C GLU A 84 13.21 -8.90 -2.03
N VAL A 85 13.13 -9.83 -1.08
CA VAL A 85 12.99 -9.53 0.37
C VAL A 85 14.11 -8.61 0.87
N ASP A 86 15.32 -8.77 0.33
CA ASP A 86 16.52 -8.00 0.67
C ASP A 86 16.67 -6.69 -0.13
N GLN A 87 15.73 -6.38 -1.03
CA GLN A 87 15.70 -5.14 -1.81
C GLN A 87 14.72 -4.11 -1.22
N VAL A 88 14.02 -4.47 -0.14
CA VAL A 88 12.95 -3.66 0.46
C VAL A 88 13.16 -3.53 1.95
N LYS A 89 12.85 -2.36 2.50
CA LYS A 89 12.72 -2.15 3.95
C LYS A 89 11.38 -1.51 4.29
N VAL A 90 10.93 -1.75 5.51
CA VAL A 90 9.72 -1.18 6.10
C VAL A 90 10.13 -0.08 7.07
N LEU A 91 9.51 1.08 6.96
CA LEU A 91 9.72 2.20 7.87
C LEU A 91 8.47 2.43 8.72
N VAL A 92 8.66 2.56 10.04
CA VAL A 92 7.58 2.65 11.03
C VAL A 92 7.75 3.87 11.94
N GLY A 93 6.66 4.30 12.59
CA GLY A 93 6.68 5.35 13.62
C GLY A 93 7.10 6.72 13.10
N MET A 94 6.75 7.05 11.86
CA MET A 94 7.28 8.21 11.16
C MET A 94 6.22 9.20 10.69
N ASN A 95 6.64 10.47 10.61
CA ASN A 95 5.93 11.51 9.87
C ASN A 95 6.74 11.98 8.64
N ASN A 96 8.03 11.62 8.60
CA ASN A 96 8.97 11.93 7.53
C ASN A 96 9.78 10.68 7.20
N LEU A 97 9.96 10.39 5.90
CA LEU A 97 10.70 9.23 5.41
C LEU A 97 12.14 9.15 5.91
N ARG A 98 12.72 10.27 6.34
CA ARG A 98 14.10 10.38 6.84
C ARG A 98 14.27 9.95 8.30
N ASP A 99 13.18 9.94 9.08
CA ASP A 99 13.22 9.76 10.53
C ASP A 99 12.62 8.41 10.98
N GLY A 100 12.28 7.55 10.03
CA GLY A 100 11.64 6.26 10.30
C GLY A 100 12.59 5.24 10.91
N ILE A 101 12.04 4.39 11.78
CA ILE A 101 12.75 3.20 12.25
C ILE A 101 12.69 2.15 11.13
N GLU A 102 13.86 1.68 10.70
CA GLU A 102 13.99 0.74 9.59
C GLU A 102 13.86 -0.71 10.08
N HIS A 103 13.04 -1.49 9.40
CA HIS A 103 12.87 -2.92 9.63
C HIS A 103 13.04 -3.69 8.33
N LEU A 104 13.76 -4.80 8.39
CA LEU A 104 13.93 -5.70 7.24
C LEU A 104 12.82 -6.76 7.23
N PRO A 105 12.19 -6.98 6.07
CA PRO A 105 11.34 -8.14 5.85
C PRO A 105 12.13 -9.44 6.06
N LEU A 106 11.51 -10.42 6.73
CA LEU A 106 11.95 -11.83 6.73
C LEU A 106 11.40 -12.56 5.52
N TRP A 107 10.12 -12.34 5.25
CA TRP A 107 9.37 -12.94 4.15
C TRP A 107 8.08 -12.16 3.94
N TRP A 108 7.43 -12.43 2.82
CA TRP A 108 6.06 -12.01 2.56
C TRP A 108 5.27 -13.12 1.89
N VAL A 109 3.96 -12.96 1.88
CA VAL A 109 3.04 -13.85 1.16
C VAL A 109 1.89 -13.03 0.62
N THR A 110 1.58 -13.21 -0.66
CA THR A 110 0.39 -12.65 -1.30
C THR A 110 -0.82 -13.54 -1.03
N TYR A 111 -2.02 -12.97 -1.14
CA TYR A 111 -3.24 -13.76 -1.01
C TYR A 111 -3.31 -14.90 -2.03
N ASP A 112 -2.88 -14.66 -3.26
CA ASP A 112 -2.94 -15.66 -4.33
C ASP A 112 -1.98 -16.83 -4.05
N GLU A 113 -0.75 -16.55 -3.61
CA GLU A 113 0.20 -17.59 -3.19
C GLU A 113 -0.34 -18.41 -2.00
N TRP A 114 -0.89 -17.74 -0.98
CA TRP A 114 -1.50 -18.43 0.16
C TRP A 114 -2.70 -19.27 -0.27
N ALA A 115 -3.57 -18.74 -1.13
CA ALA A 115 -4.77 -19.42 -1.59
C ALA A 115 -4.41 -20.68 -2.40
N GLU A 116 -3.41 -20.58 -3.27
CA GLU A 116 -2.88 -21.73 -4.02
C GLU A 116 -2.33 -22.81 -3.08
N GLN A 117 -1.50 -22.43 -2.10
CA GLN A 117 -0.92 -23.35 -1.14
C GLN A 117 -1.97 -24.06 -0.26
N ASN A 118 -3.10 -23.40 0.01
CA ASN A 118 -4.16 -23.91 0.87
C ASN A 118 -5.37 -24.50 0.10
N GLY A 119 -5.30 -24.57 -1.24
CA GLY A 119 -6.39 -25.08 -2.07
C GLY A 119 -7.68 -24.24 -2.01
N VAL A 120 -7.55 -22.93 -1.76
CA VAL A 120 -8.67 -21.99 -1.68
C VAL A 120 -8.95 -21.43 -3.07
N ALA A 121 -10.17 -21.60 -3.57
CA ALA A 121 -10.57 -21.02 -4.85
C ALA A 121 -10.66 -19.49 -4.74
N SER A 122 -9.98 -18.78 -5.64
CA SER A 122 -10.11 -17.33 -5.72
C SER A 122 -11.52 -16.94 -6.16
N LEU A 123 -12.23 -16.18 -5.33
CA LEU A 123 -13.55 -15.64 -5.68
C LEU A 123 -13.47 -14.43 -6.61
N PHE A 124 -12.30 -13.78 -6.70
CA PHE A 124 -12.09 -12.60 -7.53
C PHE A 124 -11.02 -12.86 -8.59
N PRO A 125 -11.14 -12.25 -9.78
CA PRO A 125 -10.14 -12.39 -10.84
C PRO A 125 -8.81 -11.71 -10.51
N VAL A 126 -8.81 -10.79 -9.54
CA VAL A 126 -7.62 -10.05 -9.10
C VAL A 126 -7.68 -9.89 -7.58
N ASN A 127 -6.67 -10.42 -6.87
CA ASN A 127 -6.44 -10.13 -5.47
C ASN A 127 -5.16 -9.31 -5.33
N ASP A 128 -5.23 -8.22 -4.58
CA ASP A 128 -4.12 -7.29 -4.45
C ASP A 128 -3.81 -7.03 -2.98
N LEU A 129 -3.49 -8.12 -2.28
CA LEU A 129 -3.21 -8.13 -0.85
C LEU A 129 -1.97 -8.98 -0.56
N CYS A 130 -1.10 -8.45 0.29
CA CYS A 130 0.13 -9.08 0.73
C CYS A 130 0.38 -8.79 2.21
N ILE A 131 0.91 -9.79 2.93
CA ILE A 131 1.42 -9.63 4.28
C ILE A 131 2.93 -9.77 4.24
N ILE A 132 3.63 -8.76 4.78
CA ILE A 132 5.07 -8.76 5.02
C ILE A 132 5.31 -9.04 6.49
N ARG A 133 6.16 -10.01 6.81
CA ARG A 133 6.60 -10.31 8.18
C ARG A 133 8.04 -9.86 8.38
N GLY A 134 8.30 -9.15 9.48
CA GLY A 134 9.66 -8.76 9.91
C GLY A 134 10.25 -9.67 11.01
N ASP A 135 11.57 -9.62 11.18
CA ASP A 135 12.31 -10.36 12.22
C ASP A 135 12.19 -9.73 13.60
N SER A 136 12.03 -8.42 13.61
CA SER A 136 12.16 -7.59 14.77
C SER A 136 10.84 -7.59 15.54
N GLY A 137 10.83 -8.29 16.68
CA GLY A 137 9.77 -8.17 17.70
C GLY A 137 9.84 -6.85 18.46
N GLY A 138 10.25 -5.77 17.80
CA GLY A 138 10.30 -4.42 18.36
C GLY A 138 8.86 -3.97 18.61
N GLY A 139 8.44 -4.04 19.87
CA GLY A 139 7.07 -3.75 20.27
C GLY A 139 6.64 -2.34 19.85
N LEU A 140 5.75 -2.27 18.87
CA LEU A 140 5.02 -1.07 18.50
C LEU A 140 3.59 -1.19 19.02
N TYR A 141 3.22 -0.28 19.90
CA TYR A 141 1.92 -0.25 20.57
C TYR A 141 0.79 -0.05 19.55
N LEU A 142 0.05 -1.12 19.28
CA LEU A 142 -1.25 -1.09 18.61
C LEU A 142 -2.32 -0.76 19.64
N ASP A 143 -2.78 0.50 19.71
CA ASP A 143 -4.06 0.77 20.37
C ASP A 143 -5.19 0.47 19.36
N ARG A 144 -6.07 -0.46 19.76
CA ARG A 144 -7.30 -0.91 19.08
C ARG A 144 -7.09 -1.83 17.86
N ASN A 145 -7.06 -3.14 18.15
CA ASN A 145 -7.01 -4.31 17.25
C ASN A 145 -8.13 -4.41 16.19
N THR A 146 -8.46 -3.37 15.44
CA THR A 146 -9.50 -3.46 14.41
C THR A 146 -9.11 -2.70 13.15
N ILE A 147 -8.67 -3.46 12.16
CA ILE A 147 -8.40 -2.96 10.81
C ILE A 147 -9.60 -3.28 9.94
N ILE A 148 -10.28 -2.24 9.47
CA ILE A 148 -11.48 -2.36 8.64
C ILE A 148 -11.19 -2.26 7.13
N ALA A 149 -10.08 -1.63 6.75
CA ALA A 149 -9.64 -1.44 5.37
C ALA A 149 -8.13 -1.13 5.31
N VAL A 150 -7.46 -1.44 4.19
CA VAL A 150 -6.11 -0.94 3.87
C VAL A 150 -6.19 0.11 2.77
N THR A 151 -5.47 1.21 2.96
CA THR A 151 -5.25 2.21 1.91
C THR A 151 -4.33 1.63 0.84
N LYS A 152 -4.86 1.47 -0.37
CA LYS A 152 -4.05 1.25 -1.57
C LYS A 152 -3.55 2.62 -2.03
N SER A 153 -2.34 2.98 -1.63
CA SER A 153 -1.69 4.24 -2.01
C SER A 153 -0.46 3.95 -2.85
N VAL A 154 -0.44 4.45 -4.09
CA VAL A 154 0.72 4.44 -4.98
C VAL A 154 1.55 5.69 -4.71
N SER A 155 2.85 5.50 -4.48
CA SER A 155 3.83 6.59 -4.37
C SER A 155 3.85 7.44 -5.66
N PRO A 156 3.65 8.76 -5.60
CA PRO A 156 3.79 9.63 -6.77
C PRO A 156 5.27 9.90 -7.07
N SER A 157 5.68 9.69 -8.32
CA SER A 157 6.89 10.32 -8.85
C SER A 157 6.72 11.85 -8.84
N PHE A 158 7.75 12.59 -8.42
CA PHE A 158 7.81 14.05 -8.38
C PHE A 158 7.46 14.67 -9.74
N ASN A 159 6.20 15.08 -9.97
CA ASN A 159 5.86 16.22 -10.83
C ASN A 159 4.38 16.66 -10.77
N PHE A 160 4.22 17.93 -10.37
CA PHE A 160 3.12 18.88 -10.56
C PHE A 160 1.69 18.58 -10.06
N TYR A 161 1.17 19.64 -9.43
CA TYR A 161 -0.11 19.86 -8.76
C TYR A 161 -1.35 19.38 -9.54
N HIS A 162 -2.07 18.41 -8.97
CA HIS A 162 -3.47 18.15 -9.30
C HIS A 162 -4.32 18.02 -8.03
N GLN A 163 -5.45 18.72 -8.04
CA GLN A 163 -6.31 19.04 -6.89
C GLN A 163 -7.33 17.94 -6.53
N LEU A 164 -7.21 16.74 -7.10
CA LEU A 164 -8.17 15.63 -6.93
C LEU A 164 -7.42 14.30 -6.80
N SER A 165 -6.85 14.06 -5.63
CA SER A 165 -6.20 12.81 -5.27
C SER A 165 -7.21 11.88 -4.60
N VAL A 166 -7.48 10.71 -5.20
CA VAL A 166 -8.46 9.73 -4.69
C VAL A 166 -7.68 8.61 -3.97
N ASN A 167 -7.91 8.44 -2.66
CA ASN A 167 -7.43 7.27 -1.93
C ASN A 167 -8.39 6.10 -2.15
N THR A 168 -7.89 4.98 -2.68
CA THR A 168 -8.67 3.75 -2.81
C THR A 168 -8.48 2.86 -1.59
N HIS A 169 -9.58 2.40 -0.99
CA HIS A 169 -9.55 1.51 0.17
C HIS A 169 -10.02 0.11 -0.25
N THR A 170 -9.27 -0.92 0.15
CA THR A 170 -9.65 -2.32 -0.05
C THR A 170 -10.33 -2.83 1.21
N PHE A 171 -11.55 -3.35 1.08
CA PHE A 171 -12.31 -3.95 2.18
C PHE A 171 -11.72 -5.32 2.57
N LEU A 172 -11.45 -5.54 3.86
CA LEU A 172 -10.68 -6.69 4.32
C LEU A 172 -11.52 -7.91 4.74
N TYR A 173 -12.83 -7.79 4.81
CA TYR A 173 -13.69 -8.88 5.28
C TYR A 173 -13.51 -10.19 4.51
N PHE A 174 -13.29 -10.07 3.19
CA PHE A 174 -13.00 -11.20 2.32
C PHE A 174 -11.69 -11.91 2.69
N TYR A 175 -10.68 -11.14 3.08
CA TYR A 175 -9.33 -11.61 3.40
C TYR A 175 -9.16 -12.02 4.85
N ARG A 176 -10.24 -12.11 5.62
CA ARG A 176 -10.18 -12.35 7.07
C ARG A 176 -9.45 -13.63 7.45
N ASP A 177 -9.65 -14.71 6.70
CA ASP A 177 -9.09 -16.02 7.04
C ASP A 177 -7.60 -16.05 6.71
N PHE A 178 -7.22 -15.48 5.57
CA PHE A 178 -5.83 -15.22 5.20
C PHE A 178 -5.09 -14.40 6.28
N ILE A 179 -5.63 -13.22 6.62
CA ILE A 179 -5.03 -12.34 7.63
C ILE A 179 -4.92 -13.05 8.98
N ARG A 180 -6.00 -13.71 9.41
CA ARG A 180 -6.03 -14.39 10.70
C ARG A 180 -5.02 -15.53 10.78
N LEU A 181 -4.96 -16.39 9.76
CA LEU A 181 -4.08 -17.55 9.77
C LEU A 181 -2.62 -17.11 9.76
N ILE A 182 -2.26 -16.16 8.89
CA ILE A 182 -0.89 -15.67 8.81
C ILE A 182 -0.44 -14.99 10.12
N VAL A 183 -1.28 -14.12 10.70
CA VAL A 183 -0.92 -13.40 11.93
C VAL A 183 -0.89 -14.32 13.16
N GLN A 184 -1.80 -15.29 13.26
CA GLN A 184 -1.90 -16.16 14.44
C GLN A 184 -0.97 -17.38 14.40
N HIS A 185 -0.68 -17.91 13.20
CA HIS A 185 0.15 -19.09 13.02
C HIS A 185 1.38 -18.67 12.24
N SER A 186 2.50 -18.55 12.94
CA SER A 186 3.80 -18.47 12.29
C SER A 186 4.02 -19.77 11.51
N ILE A 187 3.85 -19.70 10.20
CA ILE A 187 4.39 -20.69 9.26
C ILE A 187 5.92 -20.66 9.38
#